data_AF-A0A0S4JBC9-F1
#
_entry.id   AF-A0A0S4JBC9-F1
#
_cell.length_a   1.000
_cell.length_b   1.000
_cell.length_c   1.000
_cell.angle_alpha   90.00
_cell.angle_beta   90.00
_cell.angle_gamma   90.00
#
_symmetry.space_group_name_H-M   'P 1'
#
loop_
_entity.id
_entity.type
_entity.pdbx_description
1 polymer ?
#
loop_
_entity_poly.entity_id
_entity_poly.type
_entity_poly.pdbx_seq_one_letter_code
_entity_poly.pdbx_strand_id
1 'polypeptide(L)'
;MGFEGAFEGVPLGSGLRVEASRDPGEAAKDLSINPLWKGIIVGNVPYYQGGKTFWDPDRAARKKLSLTECSLSDQRLEVMAVSGTLHIGMVHLQVDKAIPLSQSNSLTLNIHDDIAMQVDGEPWRQRGPSKVVITHLGAYPMLRPRRSL
;
A
#
# COMPACT_ATOMS: atom_id res chain seq x y z
N MET A 1 7.89 -6.58 -5.59
CA MET A 1 6.63 -7.24 -5.23
C MET A 1 5.71 -6.18 -4.64
N GLY A 2 4.77 -5.67 -5.44
CA GLY A 2 3.74 -4.74 -5.02
C GLY A 2 2.45 -5.50 -4.74
N PHE A 3 1.84 -5.23 -3.60
CA PHE A 3 0.53 -5.74 -3.25
C PHE A 3 -0.53 -4.67 -3.59
N GLU A 4 -1.59 -5.10 -4.26
CA GLU A 4 -2.76 -4.29 -4.57
C GLU A 4 -3.97 -4.91 -3.85
N GLY A 5 -4.43 -4.27 -2.78
CA GLY A 5 -5.63 -4.66 -2.08
C GLY A 5 -6.83 -3.87 -2.61
N ALA A 6 -7.86 -4.59 -3.06
CA ALA A 6 -9.21 -4.08 -3.25
C ALA A 6 -9.44 -3.11 -4.40
N PHE A 7 -9.97 -3.63 -5.52
CA PHE A 7 -10.76 -2.84 -6.46
C PHE A 7 -12.05 -3.58 -6.81
N GLU A 8 -13.13 -3.32 -6.07
CA GLU A 8 -14.47 -3.77 -6.48
C GLU A 8 -15.29 -2.65 -7.13
N GLY A 9 -14.74 -1.44 -7.32
CA GLY A 9 -15.51 -0.29 -7.84
C GLY A 9 -16.58 0.25 -6.87
N VAL A 10 -16.86 -0.50 -5.80
CA VAL A 10 -17.65 -0.15 -4.62
C VAL A 10 -16.71 0.44 -3.55
N PRO A 11 -17.18 1.39 -2.71
CA PRO A 11 -16.40 1.84 -1.56
C PRO A 11 -16.06 0.68 -0.62
N LEU A 12 -14.87 0.72 0.00
CA LEU A 12 -14.41 -0.26 0.99
C LEU A 12 -15.37 -0.38 2.18
N GLY A 13 -16.14 0.68 2.45
CA GLY A 13 -17.13 0.68 3.52
C GLY A 13 -16.49 0.37 4.88
N SER A 14 -17.18 -0.45 5.68
CA SER A 14 -16.63 -1.08 6.88
C SER A 14 -16.04 -2.47 6.61
N GLY A 15 -15.97 -2.89 5.35
CA GLY A 15 -15.59 -4.25 4.95
C GLY A 15 -14.10 -4.56 5.09
N LEU A 16 -13.26 -3.54 5.29
CA LEU A 16 -11.81 -3.67 5.44
C LEU A 16 -11.30 -2.80 6.60
N ARG A 17 -10.65 -3.45 7.57
CA ARG A 17 -9.88 -2.80 8.62
C ARG A 17 -8.40 -3.11 8.44
N VAL A 18 -7.56 -2.09 8.51
CA VAL A 18 -6.10 -2.22 8.32
C VAL A 18 -5.37 -1.83 9.60
N GLU A 19 -4.57 -2.75 10.09
CA GLU A 19 -3.67 -2.55 11.22
C GLU A 19 -2.23 -2.54 10.70
N ALA A 20 -1.42 -1.57 11.14
CA ALA A 20 -0.02 -1.43 10.72
C ALA A 20 0.89 -1.36 11.94
N SER A 21 1.96 -2.14 11.95
CA SER A 21 3.04 -2.03 12.94
C SER A 21 4.25 -1.40 12.28
N ARG A 22 4.62 -0.23 12.78
CA ARG A 22 5.60 0.66 12.14
C ARG A 22 7.02 0.14 12.30
N ASP A 23 7.37 -0.31 13.49
CA ASP A 23 8.68 -0.88 13.83
C ASP A 23 8.53 -2.30 14.42
N PRO A 24 9.53 -3.19 14.27
CA PRO A 24 9.45 -4.55 14.78
C PRO A 24 9.23 -4.58 16.30
N GLY A 25 8.17 -5.26 16.74
CA GLY A 25 7.81 -5.35 18.16
C GLY A 25 6.92 -4.21 18.68
N GLU A 26 6.63 -3.19 17.86
CA GLU A 26 5.60 -2.19 18.20
C GLU A 26 4.20 -2.79 18.01
N ALA A 27 3.26 -2.45 18.89
CA ALA A 27 1.86 -2.81 18.74
C ALA A 27 1.29 -2.25 17.43
N ALA A 28 0.57 -3.10 16.70
CA ALA A 28 -0.10 -2.66 15.48
C ALA A 28 -1.17 -1.61 15.80
N LYS A 29 -1.22 -0.54 14.99
CA LYS A 29 -2.17 0.56 15.12
C LYS A 29 -3.16 0.50 13.99
N ASP A 30 -4.43 0.77 14.30
CA ASP A 30 -5.46 0.93 13.29
C ASP A 30 -5.19 2.14 12.41
N LEU A 31 -5.22 1.93 11.10
CA LEU A 31 -5.20 3.00 10.12
C LEU A 31 -6.62 3.54 9.94
N SER A 32 -6.75 4.87 9.94
CA SER A 32 -8.02 5.54 9.67
C SER A 32 -8.36 5.43 8.18
N ILE A 33 -9.09 4.39 7.80
CA ILE A 33 -9.58 4.18 6.43
C ILE A 33 -10.86 4.99 6.22
N ASN A 34 -10.88 5.83 5.19
CA ASN A 34 -12.10 6.51 4.79
C ASN A 34 -13.02 5.50 4.08
N PRO A 35 -14.28 5.31 4.54
CA PRO A 35 -15.21 4.37 3.92
C PRO A 35 -15.50 4.63 2.45
N LEU A 36 -15.26 5.87 1.96
CA LEU A 36 -15.43 6.26 0.57
C LEU A 36 -14.27 5.86 -0.34
N TRP A 37 -13.13 5.47 0.22
CA TRP A 37 -12.03 4.94 -0.58
C TRP A 37 -12.43 3.62 -1.20
N LYS A 38 -11.89 3.35 -2.39
CA LYS A 38 -12.25 2.17 -3.18
C LYS A 38 -11.13 1.15 -3.27
N GLY A 39 -9.95 1.47 -2.74
CA GLY A 39 -8.80 0.57 -2.74
C GLY A 39 -7.63 1.04 -1.88
N ILE A 40 -6.79 0.07 -1.52
CA ILE A 40 -5.56 0.25 -0.75
C ILE A 40 -4.39 -0.38 -1.51
N ILE A 41 -3.32 0.37 -1.67
CA ILE A 41 -2.11 -0.08 -2.36
C ILE A 41 -1.02 -0.24 -1.31
N VAL A 42 -0.36 -1.40 -1.29
CA VAL A 42 0.77 -1.68 -0.41
C VAL A 42 2.01 -1.95 -1.26
N GLY A 43 2.92 -0.98 -1.30
CA GLY A 43 4.20 -1.10 -2.01
C GLY A 43 5.29 -1.67 -1.11
N ASN A 44 6.13 -2.54 -1.68
CA ASN A 44 7.47 -2.87 -1.14
C ASN A 44 8.60 -2.28 -2.01
N VAL A 45 8.22 -1.62 -3.11
CA VAL A 45 9.14 -1.06 -4.10
C VAL A 45 8.61 0.31 -4.52
N PRO A 46 9.49 1.27 -4.88
CA PRO A 46 9.08 2.64 -5.19
C PRO A 46 8.39 2.79 -6.55
N TYR A 47 8.26 1.70 -7.30
CA TYR A 47 7.75 1.70 -8.66
C TYR A 47 6.53 0.82 -8.79
N TYR A 48 5.56 1.31 -9.54
CA TYR A 48 4.29 0.68 -9.79
C TYR A 48 3.98 0.77 -11.29
N GLN A 49 3.41 -0.31 -11.84
CA GLN A 49 2.86 -0.45 -13.19
C GLN A 49 3.53 0.43 -14.27
N GLY A 50 4.67 -0.03 -14.81
CA GLY A 50 5.39 0.69 -15.87
C GLY A 50 6.40 1.74 -15.37
N GLY A 51 6.82 1.65 -14.10
CA GLY A 51 7.91 2.47 -13.56
C GLY A 51 7.45 3.80 -12.94
N LYS A 52 6.15 3.98 -12.70
CA LYS A 52 5.60 5.18 -12.06
C LYS A 52 5.73 5.09 -10.53
N THR A 53 5.94 6.22 -9.88
CA THR A 53 6.01 6.29 -8.41
C THR A 53 4.65 6.71 -7.85
N PHE A 54 4.00 5.80 -7.12
CA PHE A 54 2.75 6.10 -6.42
C PHE A 54 3.01 6.70 -5.04
N TRP A 55 4.15 6.34 -4.43
CA TRP A 55 4.60 6.88 -3.15
C TRP A 55 5.29 8.23 -3.32
N ASP A 56 4.50 9.31 -3.37
CA ASP A 56 5.01 10.68 -3.38
C ASP A 56 4.29 11.59 -2.37
N PRO A 57 4.36 11.29 -1.06
CA PRO A 57 3.73 12.12 -0.05
C PRO A 57 4.35 13.53 -0.06
N ASP A 58 3.50 14.56 0.03
CA ASP A 58 3.98 15.93 0.18
C ASP A 58 4.67 16.16 1.54
N ARG A 59 5.29 17.34 1.70
CA ARG A 59 6.03 17.67 2.93
C ARG A 59 5.14 17.64 4.19
N ALA A 60 3.89 18.06 4.08
CA ALA A 60 2.95 18.10 5.19
C ALA A 60 2.55 16.68 5.61
N ALA A 61 2.22 15.82 4.65
CA ALA A 61 1.92 14.41 4.86
C ALA A 61 3.13 13.66 5.45
N ARG A 62 4.34 13.87 4.90
CA ARG A 62 5.58 13.30 5.45
C ARG A 62 5.79 13.67 6.90
N LYS A 63 5.62 14.95 7.26
CA LYS A 63 5.77 15.39 8.65
C LYS A 63 4.68 14.81 9.56
N LYS A 64 3.42 14.85 9.13
CA LYS A 64 2.26 14.39 9.92
C LYS A 64 2.31 12.88 10.21
N LEU A 65 2.67 12.09 9.21
CA LEU A 65 2.72 10.62 9.30
C LEU A 65 4.14 10.10 9.58
N SER A 66 5.10 11.01 9.78
CA SER A 66 6.54 10.73 9.98
C SER A 66 7.16 9.88 8.86
N LEU A 67 6.73 10.02 7.62
CA LEU A 67 7.13 9.15 6.49
C LEU A 67 8.57 9.44 6.04
N THR A 68 9.31 8.39 5.67
CA THR A 68 10.63 8.53 5.03
C THR A 68 10.55 8.38 3.52
N GLU A 69 11.67 8.54 2.83
CA GLU A 69 11.78 8.12 1.44
C GLU A 69 11.59 6.60 1.34
N CYS A 70 10.98 6.13 0.26
CA CYS A 70 10.84 4.69 -0.01
C CYS A 70 12.21 4.13 -0.35
N SER A 71 12.58 3.01 0.29
CA SER A 71 13.82 2.31 0.04
C SER A 71 13.56 0.82 -0.15
N LEU A 72 14.26 0.22 -1.12
CA LEU A 72 14.14 -1.22 -1.39
C LEU A 72 14.80 -2.11 -0.33
N SER A 73 15.44 -1.53 0.69
CA SER A 73 16.23 -2.25 1.69
C SER A 73 15.94 -1.83 3.12
N ASP A 74 14.90 -1.02 3.36
CA ASP A 74 14.50 -0.59 4.70
C ASP A 74 13.51 -1.56 5.38
N GLN A 75 13.08 -2.61 4.64
CA GLN A 75 12.11 -3.61 5.08
C GLN A 75 10.75 -3.02 5.48
N ARG A 76 10.41 -1.85 4.92
CA ARG A 76 9.13 -1.18 5.16
C ARG A 76 8.22 -1.29 3.94
N LEU A 77 6.94 -1.22 4.22
CA LEU A 77 5.86 -1.26 3.24
C LEU A 77 5.18 0.10 3.20
N GLU A 78 5.07 0.68 2.01
CA GLU A 78 4.35 1.92 1.74
C GLU A 78 2.86 1.65 1.57
N VAL A 79 2.05 2.20 2.47
CA VAL A 79 0.59 2.00 2.46
C VAL A 79 -0.08 3.27 1.98
N MET A 80 -0.85 3.14 0.91
CA MET A 80 -1.57 4.23 0.27
C MET A 80 -3.03 3.84 0.04
N ALA A 81 -3.90 4.84 -0.07
CA ALA A 81 -5.27 4.66 -0.51
C ALA A 81 -5.54 5.38 -1.81
N VAL A 82 -6.58 4.91 -2.50
CA VAL A 82 -7.17 5.61 -3.64
C VAL A 82 -8.68 5.71 -3.50
N SER A 83 -9.23 6.80 -4.03
CA SER A 83 -10.66 7.09 -3.98
C SER A 83 -11.46 6.42 -5.09
N GLY A 84 -10.81 5.87 -6.12
CA GLY A 84 -11.47 5.16 -7.21
C GLY A 84 -10.64 5.08 -8.48
N THR A 85 -11.20 4.42 -9.50
CA THR A 85 -10.51 4.15 -10.78
C THR A 85 -10.04 5.41 -11.49
N LEU A 86 -10.83 6.48 -11.47
CA LEU A 86 -10.42 7.77 -12.07
C LEU A 86 -9.19 8.34 -11.35
N HIS A 87 -9.18 8.29 -10.02
CA HIS A 87 -8.05 8.77 -9.22
C HIS A 87 -6.79 7.93 -9.50
N ILE A 88 -6.89 6.60 -9.60
CA ILE A 88 -5.74 5.77 -10.04
C ILE A 88 -5.23 6.23 -11.41
N GLY A 89 -6.13 6.48 -12.36
CA GLY A 89 -5.76 6.98 -13.68
C GLY A 89 -4.99 8.30 -13.61
N MET A 90 -5.45 9.24 -12.77
CA MET A 90 -4.75 10.50 -12.52
C MET A 90 -3.39 10.30 -11.85
N VAL A 91 -3.27 9.37 -10.88
CA VAL A 91 -2.00 8.99 -10.24
C VAL A 91 -1.04 8.39 -11.26
N HIS A 92 -1.54 7.51 -12.13
CA HIS A 92 -0.75 6.87 -13.19
C HIS A 92 -0.22 7.91 -14.21
N LEU A 93 -1.05 8.90 -14.54
CA LEU A 93 -0.68 10.04 -15.39
C LEU A 93 0.14 11.12 -14.64
N GLN A 94 0.38 10.96 -13.34
CA GLN A 94 1.09 11.91 -12.48
C GLN A 94 0.43 13.30 -12.42
N VAL A 95 -0.89 13.35 -12.62
CA VAL A 95 -1.72 14.56 -12.48
C VAL A 95 -2.25 14.69 -11.05
N ASP A 96 -2.35 13.57 -10.32
CA ASP A 96 -2.74 13.52 -8.92
C ASP A 96 -1.83 12.54 -8.14
N LYS A 97 -2.00 12.44 -6.83
CA LYS A 97 -1.18 11.63 -5.93
C LYS A 97 -2.01 10.67 -5.09
N ALA A 98 -1.52 9.44 -4.93
CA ALA A 98 -2.13 8.50 -4.01
C ALA A 98 -2.11 9.05 -2.58
N ILE A 99 -3.10 8.65 -1.77
CA ILE A 99 -3.25 9.16 -0.41
C ILE A 99 -2.34 8.35 0.52
N PRO A 100 -1.27 8.93 1.08
CA PRO A 100 -0.38 8.19 1.96
C PRO A 100 -1.07 7.91 3.31
N LEU A 101 -0.97 6.67 3.79
CA LEU A 101 -1.55 6.25 5.07
C LEU A 101 -0.47 5.96 6.11
N SER A 102 0.50 5.12 5.76
CA SER A 102 1.57 4.72 6.67
C SER A 102 2.77 4.16 5.91
N GLN A 103 3.87 4.04 6.63
CA GLN A 103 5.04 3.26 6.21
C GLN A 103 5.38 2.32 7.38
N SER A 104 5.33 1.01 7.17
CA SER A 104 5.31 0.01 8.25
C SER A 104 6.02 -1.28 7.91
N ASN A 105 6.62 -1.96 8.90
CA ASN A 105 7.25 -3.27 8.70
C ASN A 105 6.25 -4.42 8.53
N SER A 106 5.04 -4.30 9.09
CA SER A 106 3.99 -5.31 8.93
C SER A 106 2.59 -4.72 8.88
N LEU A 107 1.71 -5.40 8.16
CA LEU A 107 0.32 -5.03 7.94
C LEU A 107 -0.58 -6.23 8.18
N THR A 108 -1.73 -5.97 8.79
CA THR A 108 -2.80 -6.93 8.97
C THR A 108 -4.07 -6.36 8.36
N LEU A 109 -4.62 -7.07 7.39
CA LEU A 109 -5.90 -6.76 6.75
C LEU A 109 -6.95 -7.68 7.36
N ASN A 110 -7.89 -7.07 8.08
CA ASN A 110 -9.09 -7.75 8.58
C ASN A 110 -10.22 -7.47 7.58
N ILE A 111 -10.58 -8.50 6.82
CA ILE A 111 -11.52 -8.45 5.72
C ILE A 111 -12.83 -9.05 6.20
N HIS A 112 -13.90 -8.28 6.19
CA HIS A 112 -15.24 -8.70 6.64
C HIS A 112 -16.11 -9.15 5.48
N ASP A 113 -15.97 -8.51 4.32
CA ASP A 113 -16.72 -8.80 3.10
C ASP A 113 -15.79 -9.29 1.99
N ASP A 114 -16.36 -9.95 0.98
CA ASP A 114 -15.60 -10.37 -0.19
C ASP A 114 -14.92 -9.17 -0.87
N ILE A 115 -13.65 -9.32 -1.19
CA ILE A 115 -12.85 -8.23 -1.76
C ILE A 115 -11.95 -8.74 -2.87
N ALA A 116 -11.87 -7.99 -3.97
CA ALA A 116 -10.94 -8.27 -5.04
C ALA A 116 -9.51 -7.98 -4.58
N MET A 117 -8.56 -8.83 -4.90
CA MET A 117 -7.16 -8.68 -4.50
C MET A 117 -6.27 -8.94 -5.70
N GLN A 118 -5.09 -8.32 -5.72
CA GLN A 118 -4.10 -8.54 -6.76
C GLN A 118 -2.69 -8.42 -6.17
N VAL A 119 -1.80 -9.34 -6.54
CA VAL A 119 -0.38 -9.28 -6.14
C VAL A 119 0.46 -9.61 -7.34
N ASP A 120 1.39 -8.73 -7.69
CA ASP A 120 2.32 -8.91 -8.82
C ASP A 120 1.67 -9.41 -10.13
N GLY A 121 0.43 -8.97 -10.39
CA GLY A 121 -0.33 -9.31 -11.59
C GLY A 121 -1.25 -10.52 -11.47
N GLU A 122 -1.29 -11.20 -10.32
CA GLU A 122 -2.20 -12.31 -10.06
C GLU A 122 -3.43 -11.85 -9.28
N PRO A 123 -4.63 -11.79 -9.90
CA PRO A 123 -5.86 -11.40 -9.23
C PRO A 123 -6.56 -12.60 -8.57
N TRP A 124 -7.20 -12.37 -7.43
CA TRP A 124 -8.12 -13.33 -6.81
C TRP A 124 -9.25 -12.62 -6.04
N ARG A 125 -10.31 -13.36 -5.68
CA ARG A 125 -11.36 -12.89 -4.77
C ARG A 125 -11.08 -13.44 -3.38
N GLN A 126 -10.75 -12.56 -2.44
CA GLN A 126 -10.57 -12.93 -1.04
C GLN A 126 -11.93 -12.95 -0.36
N ARG A 127 -12.35 -14.12 0.15
CA ARG A 127 -13.64 -14.26 0.81
C ARG A 127 -13.60 -13.75 2.25
N GLY A 128 -14.66 -13.07 2.65
CA GLY A 128 -14.88 -12.64 4.03
C GLY A 128 -15.60 -13.71 4.87
N PRO A 129 -15.43 -13.74 6.20
CA PRO A 129 -14.42 -13.01 6.97
C PRO A 129 -13.05 -13.68 6.87
N SER A 130 -11.98 -12.90 6.69
CA SER A 130 -10.61 -13.42 6.64
C SER A 130 -9.58 -12.42 7.16
N LYS A 131 -8.39 -12.94 7.48
CA LYS A 131 -7.25 -12.17 7.96
C LYS A 131 -6.06 -12.41 7.04
N VAL A 132 -5.55 -11.34 6.43
CA VAL A 132 -4.34 -11.39 5.59
C VAL A 132 -3.24 -10.63 6.33
N VAL A 133 -2.09 -11.29 6.53
CA VAL A 133 -0.94 -10.69 7.20
C VAL A 133 0.19 -10.54 6.19
N ILE A 134 0.67 -9.30 6.03
CA ILE A 134 1.74 -8.94 5.11
C ILE A 134 2.96 -8.58 5.95
N THR A 135 4.03 -9.34 5.77
CA THR A 135 5.30 -9.14 6.49
C THR A 135 6.46 -9.38 5.54
N HIS A 136 7.60 -8.78 5.86
CA HIS A 136 8.83 -9.07 5.17
C HIS A 136 9.40 -10.42 5.62
N LEU A 137 9.47 -11.41 4.72
CA LEU A 137 10.01 -12.74 5.02
C LEU A 137 11.53 -12.84 4.80
N GLY A 138 12.05 -12.17 3.78
CA GLY A 138 13.46 -12.26 3.40
C GLY A 138 13.80 -11.27 2.29
N ALA A 139 15.09 -11.06 2.07
CA ALA A 139 15.60 -10.18 1.03
C ALA A 139 16.57 -10.94 0.13
N TYR A 140 16.54 -10.61 -1.16
CA TYR A 140 17.44 -11.19 -2.14
C TYR A 140 18.32 -10.09 -2.76
N PRO A 141 19.63 -10.34 -2.95
CA PRO A 141 20.48 -9.42 -3.68
C PRO A 141 19.99 -9.35 -5.14
N MET A 142 19.68 -8.14 -5.60
CA MET A 142 19.29 -7.87 -6.97
C MET A 142 20.37 -7.03 -7.65
N LEU A 143 20.71 -7.38 -8.89
CA LEU A 143 21.58 -6.55 -9.71
C LEU A 143 20.89 -5.21 -9.98
N ARG A 144 21.58 -4.11 -9.72
CA ARG A 144 21.11 -2.76 -10.05
C ARG A 144 22.11 -2.05 -10.94
N PRO A 145 21.65 -1.18 -11.86
CA PRO A 145 22.54 -0.30 -12.59
C PRO A 145 23.40 0.48 -11.59
N ARG A 146 24.70 0.57 -11.87
CA ARG A 146 25.60 1.42 -11.10
C ARG A 146 25.11 2.87 -11.29
N ARG A 147 24.70 3.54 -10.22
CA ARG A 147 24.34 4.97 -10.29
C ARG A 147 25.52 5.72 -10.90
N SER A 148 25.33 6.30 -12.09
CA SER A 148 26.24 7.31 -12.60
C SER A 148 26.15 8.51 -11.66
N LEU A 149 27.30 8.98 -11.18
CA LEU A 149 27.44 10.17 -10.34
C LEU A 149 26.88 11.41 -11.05
#